data_AF-A0A7C6E950-F1
#
_entry.id   AF-A0A7C6E950-F1
#
_cell.length_a   1.000
_cell.length_b   1.000
_cell.length_c   1.000
_cell.angle_alpha   90.00
_cell.angle_beta   90.00
_cell.angle_gamma   90.00
#
_symmetry.space_group_name_H-M   'P 1'
#
loop_
_entity.id
_entity.type
_entity.pdbx_description
1 polymer ?
#
loop_
_entity_poly.entity_id
_entity_poly.type
_entity_poly.pdbx_seq_one_letter_code
_entity_poly.pdbx_strand_id
1 'polypeptide(L)'
;MRKIEFFKMNGSGNDFIVIDNREKIVENIGIKTEEFVKRICKRGLSIGADGVILIENTDEAGCDFAWRFYNSDGSQASMCGNGSRCAVRFAYLKGIINDTKTVFLTGAGKIYGE
;
A
#
# COMPACT_ATOMS: atom_id res chain seq x y z
N MET A 1 -22.83 -6.23 2.80
CA MET A 1 -21.78 -5.35 2.23
C MET A 1 -20.47 -5.61 2.97
N ARG A 2 -19.36 -5.85 2.27
CA ARG A 2 -18.03 -6.00 2.88
C ARG A 2 -17.39 -4.62 3.01
N LYS A 3 -16.91 -4.27 4.21
CA LYS A 3 -16.18 -3.02 4.45
C LYS A 3 -14.68 -3.32 4.41
N ILE A 4 -13.91 -2.42 3.81
CA ILE A 4 -12.44 -2.47 3.80
C ILE A 4 -11.97 -1.21 4.50
N GLU A 5 -11.22 -1.39 5.59
CA GLU A 5 -10.57 -0.27 6.26
C GLU A 5 -9.37 0.18 5.43
N PHE A 6 -9.18 1.49 5.32
CA PHE A 6 -8.05 2.07 4.60
C PHE A 6 -7.63 3.38 5.26
N PHE A 7 -6.39 3.78 4.99
CA PHE A 7 -5.87 5.10 5.35
C PHE A 7 -5.68 5.90 4.08
N LYS A 8 -6.12 7.16 4.09
CA LYS A 8 -5.80 8.12 3.03
C LYS A 8 -4.61 8.95 3.50
N MET A 9 -3.49 8.88 2.79
CA MET A 9 -2.24 9.50 3.21
C MET A 9 -1.67 10.36 2.07
N ASN A 10 -0.84 11.34 2.42
CA ASN A 10 -0.15 12.19 1.46
C ASN A 10 1.34 12.23 1.80
N GLY A 11 2.20 12.04 0.80
CA GLY A 11 3.64 12.22 0.87
C GLY A 11 4.08 13.27 -0.13
N SER A 12 4.43 14.46 0.35
CA SER A 12 4.95 15.58 -0.46
C SER A 12 4.08 15.91 -1.69
N GLY A 13 2.76 15.92 -1.52
CA GLY A 13 1.81 16.25 -2.57
C GLY A 13 1.22 15.05 -3.31
N ASN A 14 1.86 13.87 -3.25
CA ASN A 14 1.33 12.63 -3.84
C ASN A 14 0.44 11.88 -2.82
N ASP A 15 -0.78 11.50 -3.18
CA ASP A 15 -1.75 10.90 -2.26
C ASP A 15 -2.06 9.41 -2.53
N PHE A 16 -2.07 8.63 -1.45
CA PHE A 16 -2.19 7.17 -1.50
C PHE A 16 -3.37 6.68 -0.67
N ILE A 17 -4.03 5.64 -1.17
CA ILE A 17 -4.90 4.79 -0.35
C ILE A 17 -4.05 3.63 0.14
N VAL A 18 -3.87 3.52 1.45
CA VAL A 18 -3.06 2.46 2.07
C VAL A 18 -3.98 1.46 2.76
N ILE A 19 -3.82 0.18 2.45
CA ILE A 19 -4.67 -0.90 2.94
C ILE A 19 -3.79 -1.97 3.61
N ASP A 20 -4.20 -2.42 4.79
CA ASP A 20 -3.62 -3.62 5.40
C ASP A 20 -4.17 -4.84 4.65
N ASN A 21 -3.35 -5.42 3.78
CA ASN A 21 -3.69 -6.55 2.93
C ASN A 21 -3.01 -7.84 3.39
N ARG A 22 -2.57 -7.93 4.65
CA ARG A 22 -1.93 -9.14 5.21
C ARG A 22 -2.84 -10.37 5.17
N GLU A 23 -4.16 -10.18 5.20
CA GLU A 23 -5.18 -11.23 5.03
C GLU A 23 -5.70 -11.38 3.59
N LYS A 24 -5.03 -10.77 2.61
CA LYS A 24 -5.41 -10.81 1.17
C LYS A 24 -6.86 -10.36 0.93
N ILE A 25 -7.30 -9.34 1.67
CA ILE A 25 -8.68 -8.87 1.62
C ILE A 25 -9.06 -8.32 0.25
N VAL A 26 -8.12 -7.70 -0.47
CA VAL A 26 -8.35 -7.10 -1.79
C VAL A 26 -8.52 -8.18 -2.85
N GLU A 27 -7.78 -9.28 -2.80
CA GLU A 27 -7.95 -10.40 -3.73
C GLU A 27 -9.27 -11.13 -3.50
N ASN A 28 -9.72 -11.18 -2.25
CA ASN A 28 -10.93 -11.88 -1.84
C ASN A 28 -12.24 -11.13 -2.17
N ILE A 29 -12.19 -10.00 -2.88
CA ILE A 29 -13.39 -9.23 -3.26
C ILE A 29 -14.08 -9.74 -4.54
N GLY A 30 -13.46 -10.66 -5.28
CA GLY A 30 -14.03 -11.25 -6.50
C GLY A 30 -13.89 -10.41 -7.78
N ILE A 31 -13.03 -9.38 -7.77
CA ILE A 31 -12.56 -8.70 -8.98
C ILE A 31 -11.04 -8.63 -8.96
N LYS A 32 -10.44 -8.42 -10.14
CA LYS A 32 -8.99 -8.25 -10.26
C LYS A 32 -8.52 -7.02 -9.46
N THR A 33 -7.36 -7.12 -8.80
CA THR A 33 -6.80 -6.04 -7.98
C THR A 33 -6.63 -4.75 -8.79
N GLU A 34 -6.19 -4.84 -10.04
CA GLU A 34 -6.00 -3.68 -10.92
C GLU A 34 -7.33 -2.96 -11.19
N GLU A 35 -8.41 -3.72 -11.38
CA GLU A 35 -9.75 -3.18 -11.60
C GLU A 35 -10.30 -2.53 -10.32
N PHE A 36 -10.04 -3.13 -9.16
CA PHE A 36 -10.35 -2.53 -7.87
C PHE A 36 -9.65 -1.18 -7.69
N VAL A 37 -8.33 -1.15 -7.94
CA VAL A 37 -7.51 0.06 -7.85
C VAL A 37 -8.06 1.18 -8.73
N LYS A 38 -8.30 0.90 -10.02
CA LYS A 38 -8.88 1.88 -10.97
C LYS A 38 -10.19 2.48 -10.45
N ARG A 39 -11.06 1.65 -9.86
CA ARG A 39 -12.36 2.10 -9.34
C ARG A 39 -12.20 3.02 -8.14
N ILE A 40 -11.34 2.68 -7.17
CA ILE A 40 -11.21 3.47 -5.94
C ILE A 40 -10.38 4.75 -6.14
N CYS A 41 -9.45 4.74 -7.10
CA CYS A 41 -8.63 5.90 -7.44
C CYS A 41 -9.35 6.94 -8.31
N LYS A 42 -10.53 6.62 -8.85
CA LYS A 42 -11.31 7.56 -9.68
C LYS A 42 -11.78 8.77 -8.88
N ARG A 43 -11.11 9.91 -9.04
CA ARG A 43 -11.48 11.19 -8.41
C ARG A 43 -12.88 11.64 -8.85
N GLY A 44 -13.58 12.33 -7.95
CA GLY A 44 -14.93 12.85 -8.17
C GLY A 44 -16.06 11.83 -8.08
N LEU A 45 -15.78 10.53 -8.17
CA LEU A 45 -16.77 9.45 -7.97
C LEU A 45 -16.45 8.56 -6.77
N SER A 46 -15.18 8.33 -6.51
CA SER A 46 -14.68 7.47 -5.44
C SER A 46 -13.78 8.26 -4.49
N ILE A 47 -13.03 7.57 -3.63
CA ILE A 47 -12.05 8.17 -2.70
C ILE A 47 -11.08 9.08 -3.46
N GLY A 48 -10.57 8.62 -4.60
CA GLY A 48 -9.63 9.37 -5.44
C GLY A 48 -8.20 9.32 -4.89
N ALA A 49 -7.22 8.95 -5.70
CA ALA A 49 -5.81 8.88 -5.30
C ALA A 49 -4.88 8.82 -6.51
N ASP A 50 -3.62 9.17 -6.31
CA ASP A 50 -2.55 8.92 -7.28
C ASP A 50 -2.14 7.44 -7.31
N GLY A 51 -2.35 6.71 -6.21
CA GLY A 51 -2.14 5.26 -6.18
C GLY A 51 -2.65 4.55 -4.93
N VAL A 52 -2.43 3.24 -4.90
CA VAL A 52 -2.82 2.33 -3.81
C VAL A 52 -1.61 1.55 -3.35
N ILE A 53 -1.43 1.50 -2.03
CA ILE A 53 -0.39 0.70 -1.37
C ILE A 53 -1.08 -0.40 -0.59
N LEU A 54 -0.78 -1.65 -0.94
CA LEU A 54 -1.21 -2.83 -0.19
C LEU A 54 -0.04 -3.28 0.68
N ILE A 55 -0.22 -3.30 2.00
CA ILE A 55 0.76 -3.81 2.95
C ILE A 55 0.51 -5.30 3.18
N GLU A 56 1.54 -6.12 3.06
CA GLU A 56 1.44 -7.57 3.01
C GLU A 56 2.49 -8.24 3.89
N ASN A 57 2.24 -9.51 4.23
CA ASN A 57 3.22 -10.34 4.90
C ASN A 57 4.33 -10.74 3.91
N THR A 58 5.51 -11.02 4.45
CA THR A 58 6.65 -11.52 3.67
C THR A 58 7.41 -12.57 4.46
N ASP A 59 7.93 -13.57 3.75
CA ASP A 59 8.85 -14.58 4.30
C ASP A 59 10.32 -14.20 4.02
N GLU A 60 10.58 -13.04 3.41
CA GLU A 60 11.91 -12.57 3.09
C GLU A 60 12.67 -12.18 4.36
N ALA A 61 13.79 -12.86 4.62
CA ALA A 61 14.56 -12.69 5.83
C ALA A 61 15.03 -11.22 6.02
N GLY A 62 14.77 -10.68 7.20
CA GLY A 62 15.13 -9.30 7.56
C GLY A 62 14.25 -8.23 6.92
N CYS A 63 13.08 -8.57 6.41
CA CYS A 63 12.04 -7.60 6.07
C CYS A 63 10.89 -7.70 7.07
N ASP A 64 10.42 -6.56 7.57
CA ASP A 64 9.32 -6.49 8.54
C ASP A 64 7.95 -6.68 7.85
N PHE A 65 7.84 -6.23 6.60
CA PHE A 65 6.66 -6.41 5.75
C PHE A 65 7.04 -6.35 4.26
N ALA A 66 6.09 -6.68 3.40
CA ALA A 66 6.16 -6.37 1.97
C ALA A 66 5.08 -5.36 1.59
N TRP A 67 5.27 -4.70 0.46
CA TRP A 67 4.19 -3.95 -0.16
C TRP A 67 3.91 -4.41 -1.59
N ARG A 68 2.72 -4.06 -2.10
CA ARG A 68 2.46 -3.94 -3.53
C ARG A 68 1.91 -2.56 -3.80
N PHE A 69 2.52 -1.87 -4.76
CA PHE A 69 2.14 -0.52 -5.13
C PHE A 69 1.51 -0.51 -6.53
N TYR A 70 0.35 0.12 -6.63
CA TYR A 70 -0.37 0.32 -7.87
C TYR A 70 -0.56 1.81 -8.14
N ASN A 71 -0.31 2.23 -9.37
CA ASN A 71 -0.73 3.56 -9.84
C ASN A 71 -2.25 3.63 -9.99
N SER A 72 -2.80 4.84 -10.09
CA SER A 72 -4.25 5.07 -10.26
C SER A 72 -4.87 4.38 -11.48
N ASP A 73 -4.07 4.08 -12.50
CA ASP A 73 -4.48 3.36 -13.71
C ASP A 73 -4.44 1.83 -13.54
N GLY A 74 -4.17 1.31 -12.34
CA GLY A 74 -4.07 -0.10 -12.03
C GLY A 74 -2.77 -0.78 -12.46
N SER A 75 -1.81 -0.07 -13.05
CA SER A 75 -0.47 -0.61 -13.30
C SER A 75 0.30 -0.78 -11.99
N GLN A 76 1.11 -1.85 -11.90
CA GLN A 76 2.00 -2.05 -10.75
C GLN A 76 3.31 -1.28 -10.97
N ALA A 77 3.80 -0.66 -9.91
CA ALA A 77 5.10 -0.02 -9.88
C ALA A 77 5.97 -0.65 -8.78
N SER A 78 7.27 -0.78 -9.08
CA SER A 78 8.22 -1.47 -8.20
C SER A 78 8.58 -0.65 -6.96
N MET A 79 8.62 0.69 -7.08
CA MET A 79 9.01 1.61 -6.02
C MET A 79 8.36 3.00 -6.17
N CYS A 80 8.04 3.66 -5.06
CA CYS A 80 7.66 5.08 -5.03
C CYS A 80 8.19 5.72 -3.74
N GLY A 81 9.12 6.68 -3.85
CA GLY A 81 9.75 7.29 -2.67
C GLY A 81 8.79 8.10 -1.78
N ASN A 82 7.70 8.64 -2.34
CA ASN A 82 6.65 9.31 -1.55
C ASN A 82 5.73 8.27 -0.89
N GLY A 83 5.44 7.18 -1.60
CA GLY A 83 4.65 6.08 -1.09
C GLY A 83 5.36 5.36 0.05
N SER A 84 6.68 5.17 -0.01
CA SER A 84 7.45 4.44 1.01
C SER A 84 7.30 5.09 2.39
N ARG A 85 7.39 6.42 2.49
CA ARG A 85 7.15 7.15 3.75
C ARG A 85 5.74 6.92 4.29
N CYS A 86 4.74 6.88 3.41
CA CYS A 86 3.36 6.57 3.80
C CYS A 86 3.23 5.12 4.29
N ALA A 87 3.88 4.17 3.63
CA ALA A 87 3.89 2.76 3.99
C ALA A 87 4.53 2.51 5.37
N VAL A 88 5.71 3.09 5.63
CA VAL A 88 6.40 3.00 6.93
C VAL A 88 5.52 3.59 8.03
N ARG A 89 4.96 4.79 7.81
CA ARG A 89 4.07 5.42 8.80
C ARG A 89 2.81 4.59 9.05
N PHE A 90 2.22 4.02 8.01
CA PHE A 90 1.06 3.14 8.14
C PHE A 90 1.40 1.88 8.94
N ALA A 91 2.52 1.22 8.61
CA ALA A 91 2.97 0.01 9.30
C ALA A 91 3.18 0.27 10.79
N TYR A 92 3.77 1.42 11.14
CA TYR A 92 3.93 1.83 12.54
C TYR A 92 2.57 2.05 13.23
N LEU A 93 1.66 2.78 12.58
CA LEU A 93 0.32 3.06 13.15
C LEU A 93 -0.52 1.79 13.34
N LYS A 94 -0.32 0.76 12.51
CA LYS A 94 -0.98 -0.54 12.61
C LYS A 94 -0.24 -1.54 13.53
N GLY A 95 0.86 -1.13 14.16
CA GLY A 95 1.66 -2.00 15.03
C GLY A 95 2.33 -3.16 14.28
N ILE A 96 2.53 -3.03 12.98
CA ILE A 96 3.25 -4.00 12.14
C ILE A 96 4.75 -3.88 12.42
N ILE A 97 5.22 -2.66 12.64
CA ILE A 97 6.57 -2.32 13.08
C ILE A 97 6.50 -1.52 14.38
N ASN A 98 7.53 -1.64 15.23
CA ASN A 98 7.62 -0.94 16.51
C ASN A 98 8.62 0.22 16.51
N ASP A 99 9.44 0.35 15.46
CA ASP A 99 10.38 1.45 15.22
C ASP A 99 10.06 2.06 13.84
N THR A 100 10.41 3.33 13.62
CA THR A 100 10.29 3.96 12.30
C THR A 100 11.39 3.46 11.35
N LYS A 101 12.55 3.05 11.87
CA LYS A 101 13.58 2.39 11.07
C LYS A 101 13.16 0.96 10.77
N THR A 102 12.95 0.66 9.50
CA THR A 102 12.44 -0.64 9.03
C THR A 102 13.10 -1.05 7.72
N VAL A 103 13.07 -2.34 7.44
CA VAL A 103 13.36 -2.86 6.12
C VAL A 103 12.10 -3.51 5.59
N PHE A 104 11.69 -3.15 4.38
CA PHE A 104 10.51 -3.75 3.77
C PHE A 104 10.77 -4.15 2.32
N LEU A 105 10.08 -5.19 1.88
CA LEU A 105 10.23 -5.75 0.55
C LEU A 105 9.33 -5.03 -0.45
N THR A 106 9.91 -4.70 -1.60
CA THR A 106 9.22 -4.07 -2.72
C THR A 106 9.49 -4.81 -4.02
N GLY A 107 8.79 -4.42 -5.10
CA GLY A 107 9.11 -4.92 -6.44
C GLY A 107 10.52 -4.52 -6.93
N ALA A 108 11.17 -3.57 -6.26
CA ALA A 108 12.57 -3.19 -6.51
C ALA A 108 13.58 -3.88 -5.56
N GLY A 109 13.12 -4.79 -4.69
CA GLY A 109 13.93 -5.43 -3.66
C GLY A 109 13.75 -4.80 -2.27
N LYS A 110 14.72 -5.03 -1.38
CA LYS A 110 14.72 -4.53 0.01
C LYS A 110 14.94 -3.03 0.04
N ILE A 111 14.07 -2.32 0.73
CA ILE A 111 14.16 -0.87 0.93
C ILE A 111 14.31 -0.60 2.43
N TYR A 112 15.28 0.25 2.77
CA TYR A 112 15.47 0.78 4.11
C TYR A 112 14.62 2.04 4.25
N GLY A 113 13.65 2.01 5.15
CA GLY A 113 12.70 3.10 5.38
C GLY A 113 12.88 3.72 6.76
N GLU A 114 12.51 5.00 6.86
CA GLU A 114 12.38 5.79 8.10
C GLU A 114 11.16 6.72 8.03
#